data_AF-A0A821MNR9-F1
#
_entry.id   AF-A0A821MNR9-F1
#
_cell.length_a   1.000
_cell.length_b   1.000
_cell.length_c   1.000
_cell.angle_alpha   90.00
_cell.angle_beta   90.00
_cell.angle_gamma   90.00
#
_symmetry.space_group_name_H-M   'P 1'
#
loop_
_entity.id
_entity.type
_entity.pdbx_description
1 polymer ?
#
loop_
_entity_poly.entity_id
_entity_poly.type
_entity_poly.pdbx_seq_one_letter_code
_entity_poly.pdbx_strand_id
1 'polypeptide(L)'
;MERDIFGRLLAIAINQKVDIEYCLSFPLAPVPPALFHCSGDMMKTDKSTLGDVVEFSAEITLKECPKDPSKWRQTFTIYPVGVSESLTVELDMLCDCPCEHPGHHAYNDSPLVCSGQGISACGVCVCHPGRFGKSCECSAHSGVSLEQERGCRPTNATSGPLCSNRGTCICGVCECNKMDDLLKVISGPFCECDNFTCDMNHGEICSGPSHGECVCGKCNCKPEYTGPACQCLKDQSACISPENGKICSGNGKCVCGQCVCSVDDDRHYTGKFCDNCPTCPGRCEDFKHCVLCEVHKRGPLYNPDQPGRDCGECALYPEVVEGKIEANETLNEHLCSFYDDEDCLYVYVYSYNDTRTVHIRAQKEHECPRKVFILGIVLGVIAAIVLVGLALLMLWKMVTTIHDRREFARFEKERMMAKWDTGENPIYKQATSTFKNPTYAGK
;
A
#
# COMPACT_ATOMS: atom_id res chain seq x y z
N MET A 1 -79.25 -32.53 30.14
CA MET A 1 -78.67 -33.23 31.29
C MET A 1 -79.10 -34.70 31.36
N GLU A 2 -80.37 -35.03 31.09
CA GLU A 2 -80.89 -36.41 31.18
C GLU A 2 -80.38 -37.43 30.14
N ARG A 3 -80.04 -37.01 28.91
CA ARG A 3 -79.55 -37.95 27.86
C ARG A 3 -78.16 -38.55 28.17
N ASP A 4 -77.37 -37.92 29.03
CA ASP A 4 -75.99 -38.33 29.33
C ASP A 4 -75.93 -39.34 30.50
N ILE A 5 -76.93 -39.32 31.37
CA ILE A 5 -77.05 -40.24 32.52
C ILE A 5 -77.39 -41.66 32.05
N PHE A 6 -78.37 -41.78 31.14
CA PHE A 6 -78.76 -43.08 30.59
C PHE A 6 -77.66 -43.70 29.71
N GLY A 7 -76.91 -42.89 28.96
CA GLY A 7 -75.77 -43.36 28.18
C GLY A 7 -74.65 -43.95 29.04
N ARG A 8 -74.36 -43.32 30.18
CA ARG A 8 -73.33 -43.79 31.14
C ARG A 8 -73.76 -45.00 31.95
N LEU A 9 -75.03 -45.09 32.35
CA LEU A 9 -75.60 -46.28 32.99
C LEU A 9 -75.57 -47.50 32.07
N LEU A 10 -75.86 -47.30 30.78
CA LEU A 10 -75.78 -48.37 29.77
C LEU A 10 -74.34 -48.86 29.58
N ALA A 11 -73.36 -47.95 29.56
CA ALA A 11 -71.94 -48.30 29.44
C ALA A 11 -71.41 -49.11 30.63
N ILE A 12 -71.90 -48.85 31.85
CA ILE A 12 -71.50 -49.59 33.06
C ILE A 12 -72.23 -50.95 33.13
N ALA A 13 -73.50 -51.00 32.72
CA ALA A 13 -74.30 -52.24 32.69
C ALA A 13 -73.77 -53.29 31.69
N ILE A 14 -72.97 -52.87 30.71
CA ILE A 14 -72.29 -53.79 29.77
C ILE A 14 -71.21 -54.64 30.48
N ASN A 15 -70.57 -54.11 31.53
CA ASN A 15 -69.47 -54.79 32.23
C ASN A 15 -69.84 -55.33 33.62
N GLN A 16 -70.96 -54.89 34.22
CA GLN A 16 -71.43 -55.36 35.52
C GLN A 16 -72.97 -55.43 35.60
N LYS A 17 -73.51 -56.33 36.43
CA LYS A 17 -74.95 -56.44 36.66
C LYS A 17 -75.40 -55.30 37.58
N VAL A 18 -76.20 -54.37 37.06
CA VAL A 18 -76.71 -53.20 37.80
C VAL A 18 -78.23 -53.34 37.97
N ASP A 19 -78.72 -53.14 39.20
CA ASP A 19 -80.16 -53.11 39.49
C ASP A 19 -80.69 -51.68 39.30
N ILE A 20 -81.39 -51.48 38.19
CA ILE A 20 -81.86 -50.16 37.75
C ILE A 20 -82.99 -49.64 38.65
N GLU A 21 -83.78 -50.54 39.23
CA GLU A 21 -84.93 -50.16 40.08
C GLU A 21 -84.44 -49.58 41.42
N TYR A 22 -83.35 -50.12 41.96
CA TYR A 22 -82.67 -49.57 43.14
C TYR A 22 -82.04 -48.20 42.86
N CYS A 23 -81.37 -48.01 41.72
CA CYS A 23 -80.72 -46.74 41.38
C CYS A 23 -81.70 -45.58 41.19
N LEU A 24 -82.93 -45.85 40.72
CA LEU A 24 -83.96 -44.83 40.50
C LEU A 24 -84.76 -44.49 41.77
N SER A 25 -84.50 -45.17 42.90
CA SER A 25 -85.17 -44.91 44.16
C SER A 25 -84.64 -43.69 44.94
N PHE A 26 -83.50 -43.12 44.52
CA PHE A 26 -82.92 -41.92 45.13
C PHE A 26 -83.29 -40.65 44.34
N PRO A 27 -83.70 -39.55 45.02
CA PRO A 27 -84.01 -38.30 44.35
C PRO A 27 -82.74 -37.69 43.73
N LEU A 28 -82.86 -37.16 42.50
CA LEU A 28 -81.76 -36.52 41.79
C LEU A 28 -81.40 -35.19 42.47
N ALA A 29 -80.39 -35.20 43.33
CA ALA A 29 -79.79 -33.98 43.89
C ALA A 29 -78.83 -33.33 42.87
N PRO A 30 -78.67 -31.99 42.86
CA PRO A 30 -77.88 -31.27 41.86
C PRO A 30 -76.38 -31.24 42.20
N VAL A 31 -75.81 -32.34 42.69
CA VAL A 31 -74.38 -32.43 43.06
C VAL A 31 -73.72 -33.60 42.29
N PRO A 32 -72.49 -33.44 41.76
CA PRO A 32 -71.85 -34.49 40.94
C PRO A 32 -71.60 -35.78 41.74
N PRO A 33 -71.75 -36.98 41.13
CA PRO A 33 -71.72 -38.27 41.82
C PRO A 33 -70.31 -38.79 42.13
N ALA A 34 -69.36 -37.91 42.44
CA ALA A 34 -67.96 -38.28 42.67
C ALA A 34 -67.61 -38.54 44.16
N LEU A 35 -68.58 -38.50 45.08
CA LEU A 35 -68.29 -38.49 46.53
C LEU A 35 -69.03 -39.53 47.38
N PHE A 36 -69.68 -40.54 46.79
CA PHE A 36 -70.27 -41.63 47.58
C PHE A 36 -69.96 -43.01 46.99
N HIS A 37 -69.56 -43.94 47.87
CA HIS A 37 -69.53 -45.38 47.62
C HIS A 37 -70.70 -46.02 48.40
N CYS A 38 -71.43 -46.97 47.80
CA CYS A 38 -72.71 -47.48 48.32
C CYS A 38 -72.65 -48.37 49.58
N SER A 39 -71.58 -48.33 50.38
CA SER A 39 -71.40 -49.18 51.56
C SER A 39 -71.42 -48.45 52.91
N GLY A 40 -71.67 -47.13 52.94
CA GLY A 40 -71.91 -46.39 54.18
C GLY A 40 -70.69 -46.12 55.08
N ASP A 41 -69.50 -46.61 54.75
CA ASP A 41 -68.26 -46.33 55.49
C ASP A 41 -67.46 -45.18 54.84
N MET A 42 -67.09 -44.16 55.63
CA MET A 42 -66.13 -43.12 55.25
C MET A 42 -64.69 -43.62 55.48
N MET A 43 -64.03 -44.09 54.43
CA MET A 43 -62.57 -44.17 54.42
C MET A 43 -61.99 -42.84 54.00
N LYS A 44 -61.31 -42.18 54.94
CA LYS A 44 -60.46 -41.01 54.68
C LYS A 44 -59.36 -41.46 53.70
N THR A 45 -59.46 -41.08 52.44
CA THR A 45 -58.34 -41.21 51.51
C THR A 45 -57.44 -39.98 51.66
N ASP A 46 -56.12 -40.16 51.53
CA ASP A 46 -55.10 -39.10 51.57
C ASP A 46 -55.21 -38.09 50.39
N LYS A 47 -56.38 -37.98 49.77
CA LYS A 47 -56.68 -37.08 48.64
C LYS A 47 -57.76 -36.05 48.94
N SER A 48 -58.14 -35.85 50.21
CA SER A 48 -58.89 -34.66 50.62
C SER A 48 -57.91 -33.56 51.04
N THR A 49 -57.21 -33.00 50.05
CA THR A 49 -56.65 -31.64 50.17
C THR A 49 -57.79 -30.67 49.85
N LEU A 50 -58.53 -30.28 50.88
CA LEU A 50 -59.41 -29.11 50.80
C LEU A 50 -58.51 -27.88 50.65
N GLY A 51 -58.45 -27.36 49.43
CA GLY A 51 -57.92 -26.03 49.13
C GLY A 51 -56.45 -25.99 48.75
N ASP A 52 -56.12 -26.39 47.53
CA ASP A 52 -54.87 -25.94 46.91
C ASP A 52 -55.03 -24.45 46.59
N VAL A 53 -54.26 -23.59 47.25
CA VAL A 53 -54.20 -22.16 46.93
C VAL A 53 -53.47 -22.02 45.60
N VAL A 54 -54.19 -21.58 44.58
CA VAL A 54 -53.61 -21.31 43.26
C VAL A 54 -53.29 -19.82 43.18
N GLU A 55 -52.01 -19.49 43.13
CA GLU A 55 -51.54 -18.11 42.95
C GLU A 55 -51.50 -17.77 41.46
N PHE A 56 -52.17 -16.67 41.09
CA PHE A 56 -52.14 -16.12 39.74
C PHE A 56 -51.35 -14.81 39.76
N SER A 57 -50.31 -14.73 38.93
CA SER A 57 -49.57 -13.48 38.70
C SER A 57 -50.10 -12.79 37.45
N ALA A 58 -50.64 -11.57 37.61
CA ALA A 58 -51.10 -10.74 36.52
C ALA A 58 -50.16 -9.53 36.37
N GLU A 59 -49.54 -9.39 35.19
CA GLU A 59 -48.70 -8.25 34.84
C GLU A 59 -49.50 -7.24 34.02
N ILE A 60 -49.60 -6.01 34.52
CA ILE A 60 -50.38 -4.93 33.89
C ILE A 60 -49.39 -3.91 33.34
N THR A 61 -49.26 -3.85 32.01
CA THR A 61 -48.38 -2.91 31.33
C THR A 61 -49.19 -1.93 30.49
N LEU A 62 -48.96 -0.63 30.70
CA LEU A 62 -49.52 0.42 29.86
C LEU A 62 -48.74 0.51 28.55
N LYS A 63 -49.43 0.40 27.41
CA LYS A 63 -48.81 0.55 26.08
C LYS A 63 -48.71 2.01 25.64
N GLU A 64 -49.75 2.78 25.94
CA GLU A 64 -49.85 4.18 25.55
C GLU A 64 -50.79 4.92 26.50
N CYS A 65 -50.52 6.19 26.73
CA CYS A 65 -51.41 7.10 27.44
C CYS A 65 -52.57 7.53 26.53
N PRO A 66 -53.84 7.34 26.93
CA PRO A 66 -54.98 7.89 26.19
C PRO A 66 -54.84 9.41 26.02
N LYS A 67 -55.19 9.94 24.84
CA LYS A 67 -55.15 11.40 24.59
C LYS A 67 -56.12 12.21 25.43
N ASP A 68 -57.17 11.57 25.94
CA ASP A 68 -58.19 12.19 26.78
C ASP A 68 -57.86 11.92 28.26
N PRO A 69 -57.54 12.96 29.06
CA PRO A 69 -57.21 12.82 30.47
C PRO A 69 -58.31 12.15 31.31
N SER A 70 -59.56 12.25 30.86
CA SER A 70 -60.70 11.61 31.52
C SER A 70 -60.59 10.08 31.54
N LYS A 71 -59.75 9.51 30.67
CA LYS A 71 -59.52 8.06 30.53
C LYS A 71 -58.25 7.57 31.24
N TRP A 72 -57.53 8.44 31.94
CA TRP A 72 -56.33 8.06 32.69
C TRP A 72 -56.66 7.29 33.95
N ARG A 73 -57.88 7.46 34.49
CA ARG A 73 -58.42 6.58 35.53
C ARG A 73 -59.34 5.54 34.92
N GLN A 74 -59.00 4.27 35.10
CA GLN A 74 -59.78 3.14 34.62
C GLN A 74 -59.96 2.11 35.72
N THR A 75 -61.09 1.42 35.71
CA THR A 75 -61.42 0.36 36.66
C THR A 75 -61.83 -0.88 35.91
N PHE A 76 -61.20 -2.01 36.20
CA PHE A 76 -61.57 -3.31 35.63
C PHE A 76 -61.50 -4.40 36.70
N THR A 77 -62.18 -5.52 36.43
CA THR A 77 -62.31 -6.62 37.40
C THR A 77 -61.70 -7.90 36.86
N ILE A 78 -60.91 -8.58 37.69
CA ILE A 78 -60.38 -9.92 37.42
C ILE A 78 -61.18 -10.90 38.29
N TYR A 79 -61.80 -11.91 37.68
CA TYR A 79 -62.61 -12.88 38.40
C TYR A 79 -62.49 -14.30 37.81
N PRO A 80 -62.53 -15.34 38.64
CA PRO A 80 -62.59 -16.71 38.16
C PRO A 80 -63.99 -17.06 37.66
N VAL A 81 -64.05 -17.81 36.55
CA VAL A 81 -65.32 -18.22 35.95
C VAL A 81 -66.06 -19.17 36.89
N GLY A 82 -67.31 -18.83 37.26
CA GLY A 82 -68.17 -19.68 38.09
C GLY A 82 -68.15 -19.36 39.59
N VAL A 83 -67.44 -18.31 40.02
CA VAL A 83 -67.43 -17.82 41.41
C VAL A 83 -67.95 -16.38 41.44
N SER A 84 -68.61 -15.98 42.52
CA SER A 84 -69.19 -14.63 42.67
C SER A 84 -68.21 -13.57 43.17
N GLU A 85 -67.02 -13.97 43.63
CA GLU A 85 -65.99 -13.07 44.12
C GLU A 85 -65.10 -12.56 42.97
N SER A 86 -64.67 -11.30 43.07
CA SER A 86 -63.84 -10.66 42.05
C SER A 86 -62.85 -9.68 42.67
N LEU A 87 -61.72 -9.48 42.00
CA LEU A 87 -60.72 -8.48 42.32
C LEU A 87 -60.96 -7.24 41.44
N THR A 88 -61.26 -6.10 42.05
CA THR A 88 -61.37 -4.82 41.33
C THR A 88 -60.01 -4.11 41.35
N VAL A 89 -59.53 -3.75 40.17
CA VAL A 89 -58.27 -3.01 39.98
C VAL A 89 -58.60 -1.59 39.55
N GLU A 90 -58.20 -0.62 40.37
CA GLU A 90 -58.24 0.80 40.04
C GLU A 90 -56.88 1.23 39.49
N LEU A 91 -56.85 1.63 38.23
CA LEU A 91 -55.65 2.00 37.50
C LEU A 91 -55.63 3.51 37.29
N ASP A 92 -54.67 4.19 37.91
CA ASP A 92 -54.38 5.62 37.67
C ASP A 92 -53.12 5.73 36.80
N MET A 93 -53.27 6.26 35.59
CA MET A 93 -52.20 6.40 34.62
C MET A 93 -51.48 7.74 34.82
N LEU A 94 -50.19 7.70 35.13
CA LEU A 94 -49.34 8.88 35.26
C LEU A 94 -48.83 9.32 33.89
N CYS A 95 -49.62 10.14 33.20
CA CYS A 95 -49.37 10.56 31.83
C CYS A 95 -48.87 12.01 31.70
N ASP A 96 -48.96 12.82 32.75
CA ASP A 96 -48.50 14.19 32.81
C ASP A 96 -47.49 14.43 33.94
N CYS A 97 -46.84 15.59 33.89
CA CYS A 97 -45.91 16.04 34.91
C CYS A 97 -46.53 17.16 35.76
N PRO A 98 -46.31 17.20 37.09
CA PRO A 98 -46.82 18.28 37.96
C PRO A 98 -46.37 19.69 37.54
N CYS A 99 -45.24 19.80 36.84
CA CYS A 99 -44.73 21.07 36.31
C CYS A 99 -45.46 21.61 35.08
N GLU A 100 -46.42 20.86 34.54
CA GLU A 100 -47.32 21.26 33.45
C GLU A 100 -48.60 21.91 33.98
N HIS A 101 -48.81 21.89 35.30
CA HIS A 101 -50.05 22.37 35.92
C HIS A 101 -49.93 23.80 36.44
N PRO A 102 -51.02 24.60 36.37
CA PRO A 102 -51.07 25.92 36.98
C PRO A 102 -50.78 25.88 38.48
N GLY A 103 -49.92 26.80 38.94
CA GLY A 103 -49.52 26.89 40.35
C GLY A 103 -48.17 26.25 40.68
N HIS A 104 -47.55 25.52 39.73
CA HIS A 104 -46.17 25.07 39.86
C HIS A 104 -45.18 26.17 39.46
N HIS A 105 -44.02 26.27 40.12
CA HIS A 105 -43.02 27.33 39.86
C HIS A 105 -42.44 27.31 38.44
N ALA A 106 -42.45 26.14 37.80
CA ALA A 106 -42.01 25.92 36.43
C ALA A 106 -43.13 26.04 35.38
N TYR A 107 -44.33 26.45 35.81
CA TYR A 107 -45.46 26.79 34.96
C TYR A 107 -45.65 28.30 34.92
N ASN A 108 -45.71 28.88 33.73
CA ASN A 108 -45.94 30.31 33.56
C ASN A 108 -46.72 30.60 32.27
N ASP A 109 -47.92 31.15 32.40
CA ASP A 109 -48.82 31.53 31.30
C ASP A 109 -48.79 33.04 30.98
N SER A 110 -47.85 33.78 31.59
CA SER A 110 -47.71 35.22 31.37
C SER A 110 -47.37 35.54 29.90
N PRO A 111 -47.98 36.59 29.31
CA PRO A 111 -47.69 37.02 27.94
C PRO A 111 -46.25 37.54 27.73
N LEU A 112 -45.48 37.71 28.80
CA LEU A 112 -44.06 38.07 28.76
C LEU A 112 -43.14 36.86 28.46
N VAL A 113 -43.66 35.64 28.59
CA VAL A 113 -42.92 34.39 28.38
C VAL A 113 -43.38 33.75 27.07
N CYS A 114 -42.50 33.00 26.40
CA CYS A 114 -42.81 32.34 25.13
C CYS A 114 -43.36 33.32 24.06
N SER A 115 -42.80 34.53 24.00
CA SER A 115 -43.20 35.62 23.09
C SER A 115 -44.70 35.98 23.17
N GLY A 116 -45.38 35.63 24.27
CA GLY A 116 -46.82 35.79 24.45
C GLY A 116 -47.66 34.95 23.50
N GLN A 117 -47.08 33.90 22.91
CA GLN A 117 -47.71 33.01 21.93
C GLN A 117 -47.69 31.54 22.39
N GLY A 118 -47.57 31.31 23.68
CA GLY A 118 -47.57 29.99 24.31
C GLY A 118 -47.49 30.09 25.82
N ILE A 119 -47.43 28.95 26.47
CA ILE A 119 -47.24 28.82 27.92
C ILE A 119 -45.90 28.14 28.20
N SER A 120 -45.22 28.50 29.28
CA SER A 120 -44.04 27.78 29.74
C SER A 120 -44.49 26.68 30.70
N ALA A 121 -44.13 25.43 30.38
CA ALA A 121 -44.39 24.25 31.19
C ALA A 121 -43.08 23.46 31.34
N CYS A 122 -42.70 23.14 32.57
CA CYS A 122 -41.45 22.41 32.87
C CYS A 122 -40.17 23.03 32.24
N GLY A 123 -40.12 24.35 32.10
CA GLY A 123 -38.97 25.06 31.51
C GLY A 123 -38.91 25.07 29.99
N VAL A 124 -39.94 24.58 29.29
CA VAL A 124 -40.07 24.59 27.83
C VAL A 124 -41.34 25.35 27.44
N CYS A 125 -41.36 25.97 26.26
CA CYS A 125 -42.54 26.66 25.74
C CYS A 125 -43.45 25.71 24.94
N VAL A 126 -44.71 25.61 25.37
CA VAL A 126 -45.80 24.96 24.64
C VAL A 126 -46.55 26.03 23.84
N CYS A 127 -46.35 26.02 22.53
CA CYS A 127 -46.85 27.07 21.65
C CYS A 127 -48.33 26.90 21.29
N HIS A 128 -49.02 28.02 21.07
CA HIS A 128 -50.37 28.01 20.50
C HIS A 128 -50.39 27.44 19.08
N PRO A 129 -51.54 26.93 18.60
CA PRO A 129 -51.67 26.39 17.26
C PRO A 129 -51.16 27.34 16.18
N GLY A 130 -50.26 26.87 15.31
CA GLY A 130 -49.67 27.66 14.23
C GLY A 130 -48.46 28.52 14.62
N ARG A 131 -47.98 28.40 15.87
CA ARG A 131 -46.71 28.98 16.36
C ARG A 131 -45.72 27.87 16.68
N PHE A 132 -44.44 28.15 16.51
CA PHE A 132 -43.35 27.22 16.80
C PHE A 132 -42.05 27.99 17.09
N GLY A 133 -40.98 27.30 17.46
CA GLY A 133 -39.73 27.91 17.94
C GLY A 133 -39.55 27.73 19.45
N LYS A 134 -38.34 27.99 19.97
CA LYS A 134 -38.02 27.75 21.38
C LYS A 134 -38.83 28.64 22.32
N SER A 135 -39.21 29.81 21.84
CA SER A 135 -40.00 30.82 22.55
C SER A 135 -41.28 31.16 21.78
N CYS A 136 -41.80 30.26 20.94
CA CYS A 136 -43.00 30.47 20.10
C CYS A 136 -42.95 31.73 19.22
N GLU A 137 -41.74 32.14 18.84
CA GLU A 137 -41.42 33.35 18.09
C GLU A 137 -41.73 33.22 16.59
N CYS A 138 -41.90 32.00 16.08
CA CYS A 138 -42.15 31.71 14.68
C CYS A 138 -43.61 31.36 14.40
N SER A 139 -44.07 31.63 13.17
CA SER A 139 -45.44 31.39 12.71
C SER A 139 -45.50 30.56 11.45
N ALA A 140 -46.45 29.63 11.36
CA ALA A 140 -46.69 28.80 10.18
C ALA A 140 -47.43 29.53 9.05
N HIS A 141 -48.07 30.67 9.33
CA HIS A 141 -48.83 31.45 8.33
C HIS A 141 -47.99 32.50 7.61
N SER A 142 -46.83 32.84 8.17
CA SER A 142 -45.83 33.67 7.51
C SER A 142 -44.84 32.70 6.87
N GLY A 143 -44.92 32.51 5.54
CA GLY A 143 -43.91 31.71 4.83
C GLY A 143 -42.49 32.12 5.27
N VAL A 144 -41.57 31.15 5.33
CA VAL A 144 -40.20 31.31 5.84
C VAL A 144 -39.64 32.67 5.38
N SER A 145 -39.54 33.63 6.30
CA SER A 145 -39.09 34.96 5.91
C SER A 145 -37.60 34.86 5.53
N LEU A 146 -37.18 35.66 4.55
CA LEU A 146 -35.77 35.78 4.15
C LEU A 146 -34.83 36.10 5.34
N GLU A 147 -35.38 36.63 6.44
CA GLU A 147 -34.67 36.91 7.68
C GLU A 147 -34.46 35.67 8.57
N GLN A 148 -35.39 34.70 8.57
CA GLN A 148 -35.20 33.43 9.26
C GLN A 148 -34.18 32.52 8.56
N GLU A 149 -34.04 32.62 7.24
CA GLU A 149 -32.99 31.90 6.51
C GLU A 149 -31.58 32.44 6.79
N ARG A 150 -31.45 33.74 7.13
CA ARG A 150 -30.16 34.36 7.45
C ARG A 150 -29.50 33.77 8.69
N GLY A 151 -30.29 33.35 9.68
CA GLY A 151 -29.77 32.71 10.90
C GLY A 151 -29.19 31.31 10.67
N CYS A 152 -29.55 30.66 9.56
CA CYS A 152 -29.14 29.30 9.21
C CYS A 152 -28.03 29.26 8.15
N ARG A 153 -27.40 30.41 7.85
CA ARG A 153 -26.22 30.50 6.99
C ARG A 153 -25.09 31.22 7.71
N PRO A 154 -23.83 30.85 7.45
CA PRO A 154 -22.69 31.65 7.90
C PRO A 154 -22.79 33.09 7.36
N THR A 155 -22.44 34.08 8.17
CA THR A 155 -22.51 35.52 7.81
C THR A 155 -21.72 35.88 6.55
N ASN A 156 -20.74 35.05 6.18
CA ASN A 156 -19.86 35.25 5.03
C ASN A 156 -20.39 34.61 3.73
N ALA A 157 -21.51 33.88 3.78
CA ALA A 157 -22.06 33.17 2.63
C ALA A 157 -23.45 33.71 2.26
N THR A 158 -23.50 34.67 1.34
CA THR A 158 -24.75 35.18 0.74
C THR A 158 -25.45 34.13 -0.14
N SER A 159 -24.71 33.16 -0.66
CA SER A 159 -25.20 32.03 -1.45
C SER A 159 -24.58 30.72 -0.95
N GLY A 160 -25.35 29.92 -0.22
CA GLY A 160 -24.95 28.61 0.29
C GLY A 160 -26.17 27.82 0.77
N PRO A 161 -26.09 26.48 0.85
CA PRO A 161 -27.17 25.66 1.37
C PRO A 161 -27.47 26.00 2.84
N LEU A 162 -28.75 26.01 3.22
CA LEU A 162 -29.18 26.18 4.61
C LEU A 162 -28.68 24.99 5.44
N CYS A 163 -28.08 25.26 6.60
CA CYS A 163 -27.58 24.22 7.50
C CYS A 163 -26.68 23.18 6.81
N SER A 164 -25.88 23.64 5.84
CA SER A 164 -24.97 22.79 5.04
C SER A 164 -25.65 21.60 4.33
N ASN A 165 -26.97 21.63 4.10
CA ASN A 165 -27.79 20.49 3.66
C ASN A 165 -27.71 19.25 4.57
N ARG A 166 -27.24 19.42 5.80
CA ARG A 166 -27.07 18.36 6.80
C ARG A 166 -27.98 18.55 8.01
N GLY A 167 -28.95 19.44 7.89
CA GLY A 167 -29.94 19.74 8.91
C GLY A 167 -31.11 20.51 8.32
N THR A 168 -32.12 20.71 9.16
CA THR A 168 -33.30 21.51 8.84
C THR A 168 -33.19 22.85 9.54
N CYS A 169 -33.41 23.94 8.80
CA CYS A 169 -33.44 25.28 9.38
C CYS A 169 -34.80 25.50 10.05
N ILE A 170 -34.81 25.65 11.37
CA ILE A 170 -36.01 25.90 12.14
C ILE A 170 -35.81 27.22 12.88
N CYS A 171 -36.54 28.24 12.45
CA CYS A 171 -36.59 29.53 13.14
C CYS A 171 -35.20 30.20 13.28
N GLY A 172 -34.35 30.12 12.26
CA GLY A 172 -33.01 30.73 12.27
C GLY A 172 -31.95 29.94 13.04
N VAL A 173 -32.28 28.73 13.51
CA VAL A 173 -31.32 27.79 14.11
C VAL A 173 -31.33 26.49 13.32
N CYS A 174 -30.15 25.90 13.11
CA CYS A 174 -30.04 24.62 12.42
C CYS A 174 -30.23 23.44 13.38
N GLU A 175 -31.17 22.56 13.05
CA GLU A 175 -31.30 21.25 13.67
C GLU A 175 -30.63 20.20 12.78
N CYS A 176 -29.51 19.64 13.24
CA CYS A 176 -28.72 18.71 12.45
C CYS A 176 -29.36 17.32 12.36
N ASN A 177 -29.23 16.70 11.20
CA ASN A 177 -29.78 15.38 10.94
C ASN A 177 -29.12 14.35 11.85
N LYS A 178 -29.95 13.50 12.47
CA LYS A 178 -29.49 12.36 13.26
C LYS A 178 -29.18 11.19 12.32
N MET A 179 -28.08 10.50 12.58
CA MET A 179 -27.68 9.30 11.85
C MET A 179 -28.25 8.04 12.52
N ASP A 180 -28.37 6.95 11.76
CA ASP A 180 -28.79 5.63 12.29
C ASP A 180 -27.80 5.10 13.34
N ASP A 181 -26.51 5.38 13.12
CA ASP A 181 -25.44 5.08 14.05
C ASP A 181 -25.29 6.25 15.04
N LEU A 182 -25.61 6.01 16.31
CA LEU A 182 -25.57 7.00 17.39
C LEU A 182 -24.16 7.54 17.66
N LEU A 183 -23.11 6.84 17.23
CA LEU A 183 -21.72 7.31 17.36
C LEU A 183 -21.36 8.39 16.32
N LYS A 184 -22.12 8.48 15.23
CA LYS A 184 -21.90 9.44 14.14
C LYS A 184 -22.75 10.69 14.36
N VAL A 185 -22.09 11.77 14.75
CA VAL A 185 -22.75 13.02 15.14
C VAL A 185 -22.37 14.12 14.17
N ILE A 186 -23.39 14.76 13.61
CA ILE A 186 -23.26 16.04 12.91
C ILE A 186 -23.51 17.15 13.93
N SER A 187 -22.62 18.12 13.98
CA SER A 187 -22.62 19.18 14.97
C SER A 187 -22.24 20.53 14.36
N GLY A 188 -22.30 21.58 15.17
CA GLY A 188 -22.02 22.96 14.76
C GLY A 188 -23.29 23.78 14.56
N PRO A 189 -23.20 25.12 14.66
CA PRO A 189 -24.33 26.04 14.52
C PRO A 189 -25.01 25.98 13.16
N PHE A 190 -24.31 25.51 12.12
CA PHE A 190 -24.80 25.37 10.75
C PHE A 190 -24.68 23.93 10.23
N CYS A 191 -24.56 22.95 11.13
CA CYS A 191 -24.36 21.53 10.81
C CYS A 191 -23.18 21.26 9.87
N GLU A 192 -22.13 22.08 10.02
CA GLU A 192 -20.94 22.07 9.19
C GLU A 192 -19.89 21.04 9.64
N CYS A 193 -19.97 20.57 10.88
CA CYS A 193 -19.00 19.67 11.48
C CYS A 193 -19.55 18.26 11.62
N ASP A 194 -18.67 17.27 11.53
CA ASP A 194 -18.95 15.91 11.96
C ASP A 194 -17.71 15.25 12.57
N ASN A 195 -17.94 14.13 13.25
CA ASN A 195 -16.93 13.34 13.96
C ASN A 195 -16.53 12.05 13.22
N PHE A 196 -16.86 11.90 11.93
CA PHE A 196 -16.64 10.65 11.19
C PHE A 196 -16.00 10.82 9.82
N THR A 197 -15.81 12.05 9.33
CA THR A 197 -15.18 12.38 8.04
C THR A 197 -13.72 12.82 8.22
N CYS A 198 -12.98 12.16 9.11
CA CYS A 198 -11.55 12.41 9.33
C CYS A 198 -10.67 11.39 8.59
N ASP A 199 -9.39 11.70 8.45
CA ASP A 199 -8.41 10.80 7.85
C ASP A 199 -8.32 9.46 8.61
N MET A 200 -8.22 8.37 7.85
CA MET A 200 -8.15 7.01 8.38
C MET A 200 -6.75 6.44 8.22
N ASN A 201 -6.36 5.62 9.20
CA ASN A 201 -5.13 4.84 9.16
C ASN A 201 -5.44 3.40 9.60
N HIS A 202 -5.00 2.41 8.81
CA HIS A 202 -5.29 0.99 9.04
C HIS A 202 -6.77 0.65 9.31
N GLY A 203 -7.69 1.41 8.69
CA GLY A 203 -9.14 1.20 8.84
C GLY A 203 -9.77 1.90 10.05
N GLU A 204 -9.00 2.62 10.86
CA GLU A 204 -9.49 3.39 12.00
C GLU A 204 -9.37 4.90 11.78
N ILE A 205 -10.41 5.65 12.16
CA ILE A 205 -10.40 7.12 12.09
C ILE A 205 -9.40 7.65 13.12
N CYS A 206 -8.49 8.53 12.68
CA CYS A 206 -7.44 9.12 13.53
C CYS A 206 -6.55 8.08 14.24
N SER A 207 -6.33 6.90 13.63
CA SER A 207 -5.63 5.76 14.24
C SER A 207 -6.25 5.28 15.56
N GLY A 208 -7.56 5.48 15.72
CA GLY A 208 -8.32 5.04 16.88
C GLY A 208 -8.28 6.02 18.07
N PRO A 209 -9.15 5.80 19.08
CA PRO A 209 -9.27 6.67 20.25
C PRO A 209 -8.03 6.65 21.15
N SER A 210 -7.13 5.68 20.97
CA SER A 210 -5.82 5.63 21.61
C SER A 210 -4.88 6.72 21.11
N HIS A 211 -5.00 7.13 19.84
CA HIS A 211 -4.09 8.08 19.18
C HIS A 211 -4.69 9.48 19.01
N GLY A 212 -5.99 9.60 18.78
CA GLY A 212 -6.64 10.89 18.58
C GLY A 212 -8.17 10.80 18.50
N GLU A 213 -8.80 11.97 18.45
CA GLU A 213 -10.25 12.10 18.29
C GLU A 213 -10.57 12.95 17.05
N CYS A 214 -11.62 12.59 16.32
CA CYS A 214 -12.06 13.35 15.16
C CYS A 214 -12.91 14.54 15.60
N VAL A 215 -12.41 15.76 15.35
CA VAL A 215 -13.10 17.01 15.69
C VAL A 215 -13.32 17.81 14.41
N CYS A 216 -14.58 17.88 13.95
CA CYS A 216 -14.98 18.64 12.77
C CYS A 216 -14.15 18.33 11.51
N GLY A 217 -14.04 17.04 11.16
CA GLY A 217 -13.30 16.59 9.97
C GLY A 217 -11.77 16.69 10.06
N LYS A 218 -11.20 17.00 11.24
CA LYS A 218 -9.75 16.94 11.49
C LYS A 218 -9.43 16.09 12.70
N CYS A 219 -8.33 15.34 12.61
CA CYS A 219 -7.85 14.55 13.74
C CYS A 219 -7.13 15.42 14.77
N ASN A 220 -7.67 15.47 15.99
CA ASN A 220 -7.02 16.05 17.14
C ASN A 220 -6.17 14.97 17.83
N CYS A 221 -4.86 14.98 17.54
CA CYS A 221 -3.94 13.95 18.04
C CYS A 221 -3.60 14.14 19.51
N LYS A 222 -3.43 13.03 20.23
CA LYS A 222 -2.87 13.03 21.58
C LYS A 222 -1.42 13.55 21.58
N PRO A 223 -0.90 13.99 22.75
CA PRO A 223 0.39 14.66 22.83
C PRO A 223 1.56 13.89 22.21
N GLU A 224 1.52 12.55 22.25
CA GLU A 224 2.57 11.65 21.75
C GLU A 224 2.48 11.38 20.24
N TYR A 225 1.40 11.79 19.58
CA TYR A 225 1.13 11.47 18.17
C TYR A 225 1.00 12.72 17.30
N THR A 226 1.29 12.55 16.01
CA THR A 226 1.25 13.60 14.98
C THR A 226 0.87 13.01 13.62
N GLY A 227 0.66 13.88 12.65
CA GLY A 227 0.23 13.53 11.29
C GLY A 227 -1.27 13.72 11.06
N PRO A 228 -1.71 13.69 9.79
CA PRO A 228 -3.11 13.93 9.40
C PRO A 228 -4.09 12.95 10.03
N ALA A 229 -3.68 11.69 10.22
CA ALA A 229 -4.48 10.63 10.84
C ALA A 229 -3.94 10.19 12.21
N CYS A 230 -3.12 11.03 12.89
CA CYS A 230 -2.43 10.71 14.14
C CYS A 230 -1.62 9.39 14.09
N GLN A 231 -1.09 9.08 12.92
CA GLN A 231 -0.44 7.80 12.64
C GLN A 231 1.02 7.75 13.08
N CYS A 232 1.63 8.89 13.37
CA CYS A 232 3.06 8.99 13.64
C CYS A 232 3.33 9.30 15.11
N LEU A 233 4.22 8.54 15.74
CA LEU A 233 4.75 8.89 17.06
C LEU A 233 5.66 10.11 16.94
N LYS A 234 5.56 11.05 17.89
CA LYS A 234 6.46 12.22 17.96
C LYS A 234 7.85 11.86 18.45
N ASP A 235 7.99 10.77 19.19
CA ASP A 235 9.29 10.31 19.66
C ASP A 235 10.17 9.89 18.46
N GLN A 236 11.37 10.46 18.41
CA GLN A 236 12.35 10.23 17.35
C GLN A 236 13.46 9.25 17.77
N SER A 237 13.36 8.67 18.97
CA SER A 237 14.35 7.71 19.51
C SER A 237 14.65 6.55 18.55
N ALA A 238 13.61 6.03 17.86
CA ALA A 238 13.73 4.94 16.91
C ALA A 238 14.58 5.26 15.66
N CYS A 239 14.80 6.55 15.37
CA CYS A 239 15.60 7.04 14.24
C CYS A 239 17.03 7.42 14.63
N ILE A 240 17.39 7.37 15.92
CA ILE A 240 18.73 7.73 16.39
C ILE A 240 19.67 6.56 16.10
N SER A 241 20.72 6.80 15.31
CA SER A 241 21.72 5.78 15.01
C SER A 241 22.56 5.48 16.26
N PRO A 242 22.74 4.20 16.64
CA PRO A 242 23.58 3.81 17.76
C PRO A 242 25.08 4.09 17.51
N GLU A 243 25.50 4.29 16.27
CA GLU A 243 26.91 4.53 15.94
C GLU A 243 27.37 5.96 16.20
N ASN A 244 26.54 6.94 15.82
CA ASN A 244 26.92 8.36 15.83
C ASN A 244 25.99 9.22 16.71
N GLY A 245 24.94 8.64 17.28
CA GLY A 245 23.95 9.34 18.12
C GLY A 245 23.14 10.39 17.36
N LYS A 246 23.20 10.43 16.02
CA LYS A 246 22.47 11.38 15.18
C LYS A 246 21.21 10.73 14.60
N ILE A 247 20.19 11.54 14.39
CA ILE A 247 18.97 11.13 13.69
C ILE A 247 19.32 10.78 12.25
N CYS A 248 19.03 9.55 11.83
CA CYS A 248 19.31 9.02 10.49
C CYS A 248 20.75 9.29 10.02
N SER A 249 21.70 9.16 10.95
CA SER A 249 23.12 9.42 10.73
C SER A 249 23.48 10.81 10.17
N GLY A 250 22.53 11.76 10.21
CA GLY A 250 22.66 13.07 9.57
C GLY A 250 22.42 13.07 8.05
N ASN A 251 22.11 11.93 7.44
CA ASN A 251 21.96 11.74 5.99
C ASN A 251 20.51 11.51 5.56
N GLY A 252 19.54 11.90 6.39
CA GLY A 252 18.12 11.69 6.11
C GLY A 252 17.20 12.40 7.09
N LYS A 253 15.89 12.21 6.89
CA LYS A 253 14.84 12.75 7.75
C LYS A 253 14.08 11.62 8.43
N CYS A 254 13.84 11.74 9.73
CA CYS A 254 12.98 10.81 10.46
C CYS A 254 11.51 11.13 10.19
N VAL A 255 10.80 10.21 9.54
CA VAL A 255 9.38 10.31 9.26
C VAL A 255 8.70 9.12 9.94
N CYS A 256 7.90 9.39 10.97
CA CYS A 256 7.08 8.39 11.67
C CYS A 256 7.89 7.21 12.25
N GLY A 257 9.06 7.50 12.83
CA GLY A 257 9.93 6.49 13.44
C GLY A 257 10.81 5.71 12.45
N GLN A 258 10.77 6.06 11.16
CA GLN A 258 11.62 5.49 10.12
C GLN A 258 12.46 6.57 9.44
N CYS A 259 13.70 6.21 9.10
CA CYS A 259 14.60 7.11 8.38
C CYS A 259 14.34 7.06 6.88
N VAL A 260 14.01 8.22 6.32
CA VAL A 260 13.97 8.43 4.87
C VAL A 260 15.30 9.07 4.47
N CYS A 261 16.14 8.28 3.81
CA CYS A 261 17.48 8.69 3.43
C CYS A 261 17.47 9.70 2.29
N SER A 262 18.36 10.68 2.36
CA SER A 262 18.53 11.67 1.30
C SER A 262 19.14 11.01 0.06
N VAL A 263 18.62 11.43 -1.09
CA VAL A 263 19.15 11.08 -2.41
C VAL A 263 19.60 12.39 -3.05
N ASP A 264 20.91 12.61 -3.07
CA ASP A 264 21.54 13.70 -3.83
C ASP A 264 22.11 13.12 -5.14
N ASP A 265 22.22 13.92 -6.21
CA ASP A 265 22.58 13.44 -7.56
C ASP A 265 23.85 12.56 -7.62
N ASP A 266 24.78 12.70 -6.66
CA ASP A 266 26.01 11.90 -6.54
C ASP A 266 26.07 10.95 -5.33
N ARG A 267 25.08 10.97 -4.41
CA ARG A 267 25.13 10.19 -3.15
C ARG A 267 23.77 9.60 -2.80
N HIS A 268 23.75 8.28 -2.74
CA HIS A 268 22.61 7.47 -2.35
C HIS A 268 22.92 6.80 -1.01
N TYR A 269 22.25 7.27 0.05
CA TYR A 269 22.36 6.64 1.37
C TYR A 269 21.27 5.57 1.55
N THR A 270 21.65 4.43 2.11
CA THR A 270 20.81 3.26 2.36
C THR A 270 21.02 2.75 3.79
N GLY A 271 20.23 1.77 4.22
CA GLY A 271 20.26 1.23 5.59
C GLY A 271 19.21 1.85 6.50
N LYS A 272 18.94 1.18 7.63
CA LYS A 272 17.89 1.56 8.59
C LYS A 272 18.10 2.98 9.16
N PHE A 273 19.36 3.42 9.24
CA PHE A 273 19.73 4.72 9.78
C PHE A 273 20.48 5.58 8.76
N CYS A 274 20.38 5.30 7.46
CA CYS A 274 21.06 6.04 6.39
C CYS A 274 22.58 6.15 6.57
N ASP A 275 23.15 5.07 7.08
CA ASP A 275 24.55 4.87 7.42
C ASP A 275 25.36 4.32 6.25
N ASN A 276 24.74 3.57 5.34
CA ASN A 276 25.44 2.98 4.20
C ASN A 276 25.41 3.94 3.00
N CYS A 277 26.58 4.24 2.43
CA CYS A 277 26.68 5.05 1.22
C CYS A 277 27.50 4.31 0.15
N PRO A 278 26.87 3.47 -0.68
CA PRO A 278 27.56 2.72 -1.73
C PRO A 278 28.22 3.60 -2.82
N THR A 279 27.76 4.84 -2.97
CA THR A 279 28.21 5.81 -3.99
C THR A 279 29.21 6.84 -3.45
N CYS A 280 29.47 6.85 -2.15
CA CYS A 280 30.54 7.67 -1.60
C CYS A 280 31.89 7.12 -2.10
N PRO A 281 32.89 7.97 -2.38
CA PRO A 281 34.24 7.50 -2.70
C PRO A 281 34.69 6.58 -1.57
N GLY A 282 34.77 5.28 -1.89
CA GLY A 282 35.13 4.26 -0.92
C GLY A 282 36.54 4.48 -0.39
N ARG A 283 36.95 3.66 0.59
CA ARG A 283 38.33 3.65 1.09
C ARG A 283 39.30 2.92 0.14
N CYS A 284 38.94 2.81 -1.14
CA CYS A 284 39.78 2.17 -2.16
C CYS A 284 41.15 2.86 -2.27
N GLU A 285 41.22 4.19 -2.19
CA GLU A 285 42.52 4.87 -2.23
C GLU A 285 43.36 4.60 -0.96
N ASP A 286 42.74 4.43 0.21
CA ASP A 286 43.45 4.12 1.46
C ASP A 286 44.15 2.75 1.39
N PHE A 287 43.50 1.75 0.79
CA PHE A 287 44.01 0.38 0.76
C PHE A 287 44.88 0.08 -0.47
N LYS A 288 44.82 0.92 -1.51
CA LYS A 288 45.52 0.76 -2.79
C LYS A 288 47.00 0.38 -2.64
N HIS A 289 47.78 1.19 -1.93
CA HIS A 289 49.22 0.98 -1.80
C HIS A 289 49.56 -0.25 -0.94
N CYS A 290 48.77 -0.52 0.11
CA CYS A 290 48.97 -1.67 0.96
C CYS A 290 48.65 -2.98 0.25
N VAL A 291 47.56 -3.05 -0.52
CA VAL A 291 47.18 -4.24 -1.30
C VAL A 291 48.22 -4.54 -2.38
N LEU A 292 48.67 -3.51 -3.10
CA LEU A 292 49.71 -3.65 -4.13
C LEU A 292 51.02 -4.21 -3.55
N CYS A 293 51.41 -3.76 -2.36
CA CYS A 293 52.60 -4.27 -1.69
C CYS A 293 52.40 -5.69 -1.14
N GLU A 294 51.34 -5.94 -0.36
CA GLU A 294 51.17 -7.23 0.33
C GLU A 294 50.99 -8.40 -0.63
N VAL A 295 50.22 -8.19 -1.70
CA VAL A 295 49.81 -9.24 -2.65
C VAL A 295 50.79 -9.36 -3.81
N HIS A 296 51.17 -8.24 -4.43
CA HIS A 296 52.00 -8.23 -5.64
C HIS A 296 53.47 -7.90 -5.37
N LYS A 297 53.85 -7.57 -4.12
CA LYS A 297 55.24 -7.24 -3.73
C LYS A 297 55.84 -6.16 -4.64
N ARG A 298 55.05 -5.09 -4.86
CA ARG A 298 55.37 -3.94 -5.74
C ARG A 298 54.83 -2.63 -5.16
N GLY A 299 55.18 -1.52 -5.81
CA GLY A 299 54.68 -0.18 -5.49
C GLY A 299 55.55 0.60 -4.50
N PRO A 300 55.15 1.83 -4.13
CA PRO A 300 55.98 2.76 -3.36
C PRO A 300 56.25 2.32 -1.92
N LEU A 301 55.41 1.43 -1.38
CA LEU A 301 55.57 0.87 -0.03
C LEU A 301 56.44 -0.40 -0.01
N TYR A 302 56.74 -0.99 -1.17
CA TYR A 302 57.50 -2.24 -1.24
C TYR A 302 59.00 -1.99 -1.13
N ASN A 303 59.60 -2.46 -0.04
CA ASN A 303 61.03 -2.39 0.21
C ASN A 303 61.60 -3.81 0.41
N PRO A 304 62.36 -4.35 -0.56
CA PRO A 304 62.92 -5.70 -0.48
C PRO A 304 64.06 -5.86 0.55
N ASP A 305 64.58 -4.74 1.09
CA ASP A 305 65.73 -4.72 1.99
C ASP A 305 65.37 -4.86 3.49
N GLN A 306 64.08 -4.93 3.85
CA GLN A 306 63.60 -4.99 5.25
C GLN A 306 62.66 -6.18 5.52
N PRO A 307 63.20 -7.42 5.55
CA PRO A 307 62.39 -8.63 5.75
C PRO A 307 61.54 -8.55 7.03
N GLY A 308 60.21 -8.63 6.86
CA GLY A 308 59.22 -8.54 7.94
C GLY A 308 58.54 -7.17 8.11
N ARG A 309 59.04 -6.12 7.44
CA ARG A 309 58.34 -4.83 7.20
C ARG A 309 58.43 -4.43 5.73
N ASP A 310 58.39 -5.42 4.84
CA ASP A 310 58.55 -5.22 3.41
C ASP A 310 57.46 -4.30 2.83
N CYS A 311 56.35 -4.11 3.56
CA CYS A 311 55.20 -3.26 3.21
C CYS A 311 54.84 -2.21 4.28
N GLY A 312 55.76 -1.85 5.17
CA GLY A 312 55.52 -0.83 6.20
C GLY A 312 54.53 -1.27 7.30
N GLU A 313 53.59 -0.37 7.67
CA GLU A 313 52.57 -0.60 8.73
C GLU A 313 51.21 -1.05 8.17
N CYS A 314 51.20 -1.77 7.05
CA CYS A 314 49.96 -2.31 6.47
C CYS A 314 49.43 -3.51 7.26
N ALA A 315 48.51 -3.30 8.21
CA ALA A 315 47.88 -4.36 9.01
C ALA A 315 46.58 -4.92 8.37
N LEU A 316 46.60 -5.19 7.06
CA LEU A 316 45.38 -5.50 6.29
C LEU A 316 45.17 -6.99 5.97
N TYR A 317 46.19 -7.84 6.15
CA TYR A 317 46.16 -9.29 5.92
C TYR A 317 45.19 -9.75 4.81
N PRO A 318 45.37 -9.30 3.55
CA PRO A 318 44.43 -9.59 2.47
C PRO A 318 44.40 -11.08 2.12
N GLU A 319 43.19 -11.61 1.88
CA GLU A 319 42.99 -12.95 1.35
C GLU A 319 43.28 -12.97 -0.15
N VAL A 320 44.21 -13.84 -0.57
CA VAL A 320 44.63 -13.93 -1.98
C VAL A 320 43.74 -14.95 -2.70
N VAL A 321 42.99 -14.49 -3.70
CA VAL A 321 42.06 -15.32 -4.48
C VAL A 321 42.59 -15.56 -5.88
N GLU A 322 42.44 -16.80 -6.37
CA GLU A 322 42.77 -17.19 -7.75
C GLU A 322 41.55 -17.01 -8.66
N GLY A 323 41.75 -16.43 -9.86
CA GLY A 323 40.67 -16.16 -10.83
C GLY A 323 40.16 -14.71 -10.79
N LYS A 324 39.03 -14.44 -11.47
CA LYS A 324 38.41 -13.10 -11.51
C LYS A 324 37.59 -12.85 -10.24
N ILE A 325 37.74 -11.68 -9.65
CA ILE A 325 37.00 -11.27 -8.46
C ILE A 325 35.78 -10.45 -8.89
N GLU A 326 34.62 -10.85 -8.38
CA GLU A 326 33.37 -10.11 -8.47
C GLU A 326 32.96 -9.66 -7.06
N ALA A 327 32.30 -8.50 -6.99
CA ALA A 327 31.75 -7.99 -5.72
C ALA A 327 30.46 -8.73 -5.39
N ASN A 328 30.38 -9.26 -4.17
CA ASN A 328 29.17 -9.87 -3.66
C ASN A 328 28.23 -8.79 -3.06
N GLU A 329 27.11 -8.54 -3.72
CA GLU A 329 26.09 -7.58 -3.27
C GLU A 329 25.50 -7.92 -1.90
N THR A 330 25.42 -9.22 -1.55
CA THR A 330 24.85 -9.66 -0.26
C THR A 330 25.76 -9.36 0.93
N LEU A 331 27.07 -9.23 0.69
CA LEU A 331 28.08 -8.94 1.70
C LEU A 331 28.49 -7.45 1.70
N ASN A 332 27.81 -6.62 0.91
CA ASN A 332 28.12 -5.20 0.75
C ASN A 332 29.61 -4.97 0.42
N GLU A 333 30.16 -5.80 -0.46
CA GLU A 333 31.55 -5.71 -0.90
C GLU A 333 31.75 -4.57 -1.91
N HIS A 334 32.79 -3.77 -1.71
CA HIS A 334 33.17 -2.70 -2.63
C HIS A 334 34.30 -3.17 -3.54
N LEU A 335 34.08 -3.15 -4.85
CA LEU A 335 35.09 -3.45 -5.87
C LEU A 335 35.99 -2.24 -6.12
N CYS A 336 37.30 -2.45 -5.98
CA CYS A 336 38.33 -1.48 -6.29
C CYS A 336 39.23 -2.01 -7.40
N SER A 337 39.49 -1.18 -8.42
CA SER A 337 40.38 -1.52 -9.53
C SER A 337 41.38 -0.39 -9.79
N PHE A 338 42.66 -0.75 -9.94
CA PHE A 338 43.75 0.19 -10.13
C PHE A 338 44.80 -0.37 -11.09
N TYR A 339 45.61 0.54 -11.64
CA TYR A 339 46.77 0.20 -12.47
C TYR A 339 48.07 0.36 -11.65
N ASP A 340 49.03 -0.53 -11.86
CA ASP A 340 50.38 -0.40 -11.32
C ASP A 340 51.29 0.44 -12.24
N ASP A 341 52.57 0.59 -11.86
CA ASP A 341 53.57 1.34 -12.63
C ASP A 341 53.94 0.68 -13.99
N GLU A 342 53.52 -0.57 -14.24
CA GLU A 342 53.73 -1.31 -15.49
C GLU A 342 52.44 -1.39 -16.35
N ASP A 343 51.44 -0.55 -16.07
CA ASP A 343 50.10 -0.55 -16.69
C ASP A 343 49.34 -1.89 -16.52
N CYS A 344 49.63 -2.66 -15.48
CA CYS A 344 48.92 -3.89 -15.15
C CYS A 344 47.71 -3.59 -14.26
N LEU A 345 46.54 -4.10 -14.64
CA LEU A 345 45.30 -3.95 -13.87
C LEU A 345 45.30 -4.96 -12.71
N TYR A 346 45.16 -4.46 -11.48
CA TYR A 346 44.91 -5.28 -10.29
C TYR A 346 43.58 -4.89 -9.65
N VAL A 347 42.86 -5.90 -9.17
CA VAL A 347 41.51 -5.76 -8.64
C VAL A 347 41.43 -6.40 -7.26
N TYR A 348 40.75 -5.72 -6.34
CA TYR A 348 40.45 -6.25 -5.02
C TYR A 348 39.08 -5.78 -4.54
N VAL A 349 38.49 -6.51 -3.60
CA VAL A 349 37.26 -6.11 -2.91
C VAL A 349 37.53 -5.94 -1.43
N TYR A 350 36.85 -5.00 -0.78
CA TYR A 350 36.83 -4.90 0.68
C TYR A 350 35.41 -4.91 1.22
N SER A 351 35.24 -5.49 2.40
CA SER A 351 34.01 -5.51 3.19
C SER A 351 34.32 -5.31 4.67
N TYR A 352 33.28 -5.08 5.45
CA TYR A 352 33.36 -5.00 6.91
C TYR A 352 32.67 -6.24 7.49
N ASN A 353 33.39 -7.00 8.30
CA ASN A 353 32.79 -8.10 9.08
C ASN A 353 31.87 -7.55 10.19
N ASP A 354 31.07 -8.42 10.81
CA ASP A 354 30.18 -8.08 11.95
C ASP A 354 30.92 -7.39 13.11
N THR A 355 32.22 -7.65 13.26
CA THR A 355 33.12 -7.04 14.25
C THR A 355 33.73 -5.70 13.79
N ARG A 356 33.30 -5.17 12.64
CA ARG A 356 33.80 -3.96 11.97
C ARG A 356 35.29 -3.98 11.61
N THR A 357 35.89 -5.16 11.55
CA THR A 357 37.24 -5.35 11.00
C THR A 357 37.16 -5.39 9.48
N VAL A 358 38.08 -4.68 8.82
CA VAL A 358 38.19 -4.65 7.35
C VAL A 358 38.63 -6.03 6.87
N HIS A 359 37.87 -6.61 5.94
CA HIS A 359 38.20 -7.85 5.26
C HIS A 359 38.48 -7.54 3.79
N ILE A 360 39.64 -7.93 3.26
CA ILE A 360 40.04 -7.63 1.88
C ILE A 360 40.30 -8.94 1.14
N ARG A 361 39.71 -9.09 -0.05
CA ARG A 361 40.03 -10.18 -0.99
C ARG A 361 40.67 -9.58 -2.22
N ALA A 362 41.89 -10.00 -2.54
CA ALA A 362 42.68 -9.44 -3.63
C ALA A 362 43.07 -10.50 -4.65
N GLN A 363 43.12 -10.11 -5.92
CA GLN A 363 43.41 -11.02 -7.01
C GLN A 363 44.90 -11.35 -7.06
N LYS A 364 45.25 -12.63 -7.20
CA LYS A 364 46.65 -13.09 -7.26
C LYS A 364 47.39 -12.61 -8.52
N GLU A 365 46.78 -12.79 -9.69
CA GLU A 365 47.37 -12.45 -10.99
C GLU A 365 46.81 -11.12 -11.49
N HIS A 366 47.69 -10.18 -11.84
CA HIS A 366 47.30 -8.91 -12.48
C HIS A 366 47.18 -9.07 -14.00
N GLU A 367 46.19 -8.42 -14.60
CA GLU A 367 45.98 -8.43 -16.05
C GLU A 367 46.90 -7.38 -16.70
N CYS A 368 48.08 -7.81 -17.15
CA CYS A 368 49.02 -6.95 -17.88
C CYS A 368 48.75 -6.94 -19.39
N PRO A 369 48.93 -5.80 -20.09
CA PRO A 369 48.99 -5.79 -21.54
C PRO A 369 50.16 -6.65 -22.04
N ARG A 370 49.93 -7.45 -23.09
CA ARG A 370 51.00 -8.26 -23.69
C ARG A 370 52.08 -7.35 -24.25
N LYS A 371 53.33 -7.52 -23.82
CA LYS A 371 54.49 -6.83 -24.40
C LYS A 371 54.66 -7.25 -25.86
N VAL A 372 54.25 -6.41 -26.81
CA VAL A 372 54.39 -6.66 -28.24
C VAL A 372 55.85 -6.45 -28.62
N PHE A 373 56.50 -7.45 -29.24
CA PHE A 373 57.89 -7.33 -29.68
C PHE A 373 57.97 -6.52 -30.99
N ILE A 374 57.85 -5.19 -30.87
CA ILE A 374 57.79 -4.22 -31.97
C ILE A 374 58.98 -4.41 -32.94
N LEU A 375 60.19 -4.65 -32.41
CA LEU A 375 61.40 -4.83 -33.21
C LEU A 375 61.28 -6.01 -34.19
N GLY A 376 60.71 -7.14 -33.76
CA GLY A 376 60.54 -8.32 -34.61
C GLY A 376 59.48 -8.13 -35.70
N ILE A 377 58.41 -7.40 -35.39
CA ILE A 377 57.40 -7.04 -36.39
C ILE A 377 58.02 -6.13 -37.46
N VAL A 378 58.78 -5.12 -37.05
CA VAL A 378 59.45 -4.19 -37.97
C VAL A 378 60.45 -4.92 -38.87
N LEU A 379 61.32 -5.76 -38.30
CA LEU A 379 62.31 -6.52 -39.07
C LEU A 379 61.64 -7.53 -40.03
N GLY A 380 60.55 -8.18 -39.59
CA GLY A 380 59.78 -9.10 -40.43
C GLY A 380 59.16 -8.42 -41.65
N VAL A 381 58.57 -7.24 -41.47
CA VAL A 381 57.97 -6.47 -42.57
C VAL A 381 59.04 -6.00 -43.57
N ILE A 382 60.18 -5.50 -43.08
CA ILE A 382 61.28 -5.05 -43.94
C ILE A 382 61.81 -6.22 -44.79
N ALA A 383 62.05 -7.39 -44.19
CA ALA A 383 62.54 -8.56 -44.90
C ALA A 383 61.56 -9.03 -46.00
N ALA A 384 60.26 -9.02 -45.73
CA ALA A 384 59.24 -9.39 -46.70
C ALA A 384 59.22 -8.44 -47.91
N ILE A 385 59.28 -7.13 -47.69
CA ILE A 385 59.31 -6.12 -48.77
C ILE A 385 60.54 -6.31 -49.65
N VAL A 386 61.72 -6.52 -49.05
CA VAL A 386 62.97 -6.73 -49.79
C VAL A 386 62.91 -7.99 -50.64
N LEU A 387 62.37 -9.10 -50.11
CA LEU A 387 62.22 -10.36 -50.86
C LEU A 387 61.27 -10.21 -52.05
N VAL A 388 60.13 -9.54 -51.87
CA VAL A 388 59.19 -9.27 -52.96
C VAL A 388 59.83 -8.38 -54.04
N GLY A 389 60.55 -7.34 -53.63
CA GLY A 389 61.29 -6.46 -54.55
C GLY A 389 62.33 -7.22 -55.37
N LEU A 390 63.12 -8.09 -54.74
CA LEU A 390 64.10 -8.94 -55.42
C LEU A 390 63.45 -9.92 -56.40
N ALA A 391 62.32 -10.53 -56.02
CA ALA A 391 61.58 -11.44 -56.90
C ALA A 391 61.06 -10.72 -58.15
N LEU A 392 60.51 -9.50 -58.00
CA LEU A 392 60.05 -8.68 -59.11
C LEU A 392 61.21 -8.25 -60.02
N LEU A 393 62.36 -7.88 -59.45
CA LEU A 393 63.57 -7.55 -60.23
C LEU A 393 64.10 -8.76 -61.00
N MET A 394 64.10 -9.95 -60.39
CA MET A 394 64.50 -11.19 -61.04
C MET A 394 63.54 -11.57 -62.19
N LEU A 395 62.23 -11.44 -61.98
CA LEU A 395 61.22 -11.65 -63.02
C LEU A 395 61.37 -10.65 -64.17
N TRP A 396 61.53 -9.37 -63.86
CA TRP A 396 61.76 -8.33 -64.87
C TRP A 396 63.03 -8.63 -65.66
N LYS A 397 64.15 -8.93 -65.00
CA LYS A 397 65.41 -9.29 -65.66
C LYS A 397 65.27 -10.53 -66.53
N MET A 398 64.51 -11.53 -66.10
CA MET A 398 64.24 -12.74 -66.88
C MET A 398 63.44 -12.41 -68.15
N VAL A 399 62.36 -11.63 -68.03
CA VAL A 399 61.53 -11.20 -69.18
C VAL A 399 62.34 -10.37 -70.17
N THR A 400 63.10 -9.38 -69.70
CA THR A 400 63.92 -8.53 -70.58
C THR A 400 65.00 -9.35 -71.27
N THR A 401 65.64 -10.29 -70.58
CA THR A 401 66.68 -11.16 -71.18
C THR A 401 66.10 -12.08 -72.25
N ILE A 402 64.88 -12.59 -72.06
CA ILE A 402 64.18 -13.40 -73.06
C ILE A 402 63.80 -12.54 -74.27
N HIS A 403 63.30 -11.32 -74.04
CA HIS A 403 62.95 -10.39 -75.10
C HIS A 403 64.18 -9.98 -75.93
N ASP A 404 65.27 -9.57 -75.27
CA ASP A 404 66.54 -9.24 -75.92
C ASP A 404 67.09 -10.41 -76.73
N ARG A 405 67.03 -11.65 -76.20
CA ARG A 405 67.46 -12.84 -76.97
C ARG A 405 66.59 -13.09 -78.20
N ARG A 406 65.28 -12.87 -78.11
CA ARG A 406 64.36 -13.02 -79.24
C ARG A 406 64.62 -11.95 -80.30
N GLU A 407 64.76 -10.69 -79.90
CA GLU A 407 65.05 -9.59 -80.82
C GLU A 407 66.44 -9.73 -81.45
N PHE A 408 67.45 -10.17 -80.69
CA PHE A 408 68.77 -10.47 -81.23
C PHE A 408 68.72 -11.58 -82.29
N ALA A 409 68.00 -12.67 -82.02
CA ALA A 409 67.82 -13.75 -83.00
C ALA A 409 67.02 -13.30 -84.23
N ARG A 410 66.09 -12.36 -84.08
CA ARG A 410 65.34 -11.74 -85.18
C ARG A 410 66.26 -10.86 -86.04
N PHE A 411 67.03 -9.99 -85.41
CA PHE A 411 68.01 -9.12 -86.06
C PHE A 411 69.05 -9.92 -86.85
N GLU A 412 69.57 -11.00 -86.28
CA GLU A 412 70.57 -11.84 -86.94
C GLU A 412 70.01 -12.55 -88.18
N LYS A 413 68.74 -12.98 -88.15
CA LYS A 413 68.01 -13.50 -89.32
C LYS A 413 67.81 -12.44 -90.40
N GLU A 414 67.38 -11.23 -90.02
CA GLU A 414 67.21 -10.11 -90.96
C GLU A 414 68.55 -9.72 -91.60
N ARG A 415 69.64 -9.70 -90.83
CA ARG A 415 71.00 -9.43 -91.33
C ARG A 415 71.49 -10.49 -92.33
N MET A 416 71.18 -11.77 -92.11
CA MET A 416 71.52 -12.85 -93.05
C MET A 416 70.68 -12.82 -94.34
N MET A 417 69.44 -12.32 -94.27
CA MET A 417 68.54 -12.22 -95.43
C MET A 417 68.74 -10.91 -96.23
N ALA A 418 69.47 -9.95 -95.68
CA ALA A 418 69.84 -8.72 -96.37
C ALA A 418 70.80 -9.00 -97.53
N LYS A 419 70.26 -9.17 -98.74
CA LYS A 419 71.03 -9.09 -99.98
C LYS A 419 71.30 -7.62 -100.29
N TRP A 420 72.56 -7.21 -100.18
CA TRP A 420 73.03 -5.93 -100.72
C TRP A 420 73.18 -6.08 -102.23
N ASP A 421 72.35 -5.40 -103.00
CA ASP A 421 72.42 -5.43 -104.46
C ASP A 421 73.58 -4.55 -104.93
N THR A 422 74.71 -5.18 -105.30
CA THR A 422 75.88 -4.52 -105.90
C THR A 422 75.66 -4.34 -107.41
N GLY A 423 74.57 -3.68 -107.78
CA GLY A 423 74.32 -3.26 -109.16
C GLY A 423 75.26 -2.11 -109.54
N GLU A 424 76.22 -2.38 -110.42
CA GLU A 424 77.05 -1.35 -111.04
C GLU A 424 76.18 -0.27 -111.71
N ASN A 425 76.58 0.98 -111.53
CA ASN A 425 75.86 2.18 -111.93
C ASN A 425 75.62 2.21 -113.47
N PRO A 426 74.37 2.32 -113.96
CA PRO A 426 74.02 2.30 -115.39
C PRO A 426 74.57 3.49 -116.22
N ILE A 427 75.33 4.40 -115.62
CA ILE A 427 75.91 5.58 -116.28
C ILE A 427 77.32 5.32 -116.86
N TYR A 428 77.99 4.21 -116.51
CA TYR A 428 79.37 3.97 -116.95
C TYR A 428 79.44 3.35 -118.37
N LYS A 429 80.12 4.00 -119.32
CA LYS A 429 80.41 3.49 -120.68
C LYS A 429 81.91 3.55 -121.01
N GLN A 430 82.43 2.44 -121.54
CA GLN A 430 83.84 2.20 -121.92
C GLN A 430 84.27 2.90 -123.24
N ALA A 431 85.57 3.16 -123.40
CA ALA A 431 86.14 4.00 -124.47
C ALA A 431 87.00 3.28 -125.53
N THR A 432 86.72 2.00 -125.85
CA THR A 432 87.56 1.26 -126.81
C THR A 432 86.72 0.53 -127.87
N SER A 433 86.93 0.85 -129.15
CA SER A 433 86.36 0.13 -130.29
C SER A 433 87.49 -0.44 -131.18
N THR A 434 87.58 -1.76 -131.28
CA THR A 434 88.62 -2.44 -132.07
C THR A 434 88.04 -2.88 -133.42
N PHE A 435 88.61 -2.36 -134.51
CA PHE A 435 88.22 -2.66 -135.89
C PHE A 435 89.11 -3.77 -136.47
N LYS A 436 88.52 -4.76 -137.16
CA LYS A 436 89.27 -5.84 -137.83
C LYS A 436 89.80 -5.34 -139.19
N ASN A 437 91.13 -5.35 -139.39
CA ASN A 437 91.77 -4.97 -140.65
C ASN A 437 91.75 -6.13 -141.68
N PRO A 438 91.26 -5.93 -142.92
CA PRO A 438 91.03 -6.97 -143.94
C PRO A 438 92.25 -7.65 -144.61
N THR A 439 93.50 -7.43 -144.20
CA THR A 439 94.68 -7.90 -144.98
C THR A 439 95.09 -9.37 -144.78
N TYR A 440 94.28 -10.16 -144.07
CA TYR A 440 94.32 -11.62 -144.19
C TYR A 440 93.00 -12.11 -144.81
N ALA A 441 92.91 -12.15 -146.14
CA ALA A 441 91.86 -12.88 -146.84
C ALA A 441 92.33 -13.29 -148.24
N GLY A 442 93.36 -14.15 -148.27
CA GLY A 442 93.73 -14.92 -149.45
C GLY A 442 93.45 -16.40 -149.19
N LYS A 443 92.40 -16.90 -149.87
CA LYS A 443 91.90 -18.29 -149.96
C LYS A 443 91.24 -18.93 -148.74
#